data_AF-A0A526PP11-F1
#
_entry.id   AF-A0A526PP11-F1
#
_cell.length_a   1.000
_cell.length_b   1.000
_cell.length_c   1.000
_cell.angle_alpha   90.00
_cell.angle_beta   90.00
_cell.angle_gamma   90.00
#
_symmetry.space_group_name_H-M   'P 1'
#
loop_
_entity.id
_entity.type
_entity.pdbx_description
1 polymer ?
#
loop_
_entity_poly.entity_id
_entity_poly.type
_entity_poly.pdbx_seq_one_letter_code
_entity_poly.pdbx_strand_id
1 'polypeptide(L)'
;VGGRDYGASQFNRATRALRQTGSSFKPYVYATAMEHGFTPDSVVSGGPVSWGNWSPHNYSGGSAGNVTLITAIAKSINTVPVRLAKDHLGIGPI
;
A
#
# COMPACT_ATOMS: atom_id res chain seq x y z
N VAL A 1 -18.15 15.77 -0.24
CA VAL A 1 -18.20 17.26 -0.30
C VAL A 1 -17.02 17.76 -1.13
N GLY A 2 -17.21 18.68 -2.08
CA GLY A 2 -16.19 19.10 -3.07
C GLY A 2 -15.20 20.19 -2.62
N GLY A 3 -15.46 20.86 -1.51
CA GLY A 3 -14.63 21.92 -0.93
C GLY A 3 -15.25 22.46 0.35
N ARG A 4 -14.49 23.23 1.14
CA ARG A 4 -14.98 23.83 2.40
C ARG A 4 -16.08 24.86 2.17
N ASP A 5 -15.98 25.60 1.08
CA ASP A 5 -16.90 26.69 0.72
C ASP A 5 -17.04 26.75 -0.80
N TYR A 6 -18.28 26.62 -1.28
CA TYR A 6 -18.60 26.63 -2.71
C TYR A 6 -18.56 28.04 -3.31
N GLY A 7 -18.88 29.08 -2.52
CA GLY A 7 -18.79 30.48 -2.95
C GLY A 7 -17.35 30.93 -3.15
N ALA A 8 -16.43 30.42 -2.32
CA ALA A 8 -15.00 30.64 -2.49
C ALA A 8 -14.39 29.83 -3.65
N SER A 9 -14.89 28.60 -3.90
CA SER A 9 -14.40 27.75 -4.98
C SER A 9 -15.41 26.71 -5.43
N GLN A 10 -15.83 26.78 -6.69
CA GLN A 10 -16.74 25.79 -7.30
C GLN A 10 -16.03 24.52 -7.77
N PHE A 11 -14.70 24.45 -7.64
CA PHE A 11 -13.94 23.26 -8.05
C PHE A 11 -14.24 22.06 -7.15
N ASN A 12 -14.89 21.04 -7.72
CA ASN A 12 -15.28 19.84 -6.99
C ASN A 12 -14.10 18.86 -6.82
N ARG A 13 -13.46 18.90 -5.65
CA ARG A 13 -12.33 18.02 -5.33
C ARG A 13 -12.72 16.55 -5.22
N ALA A 14 -13.97 16.23 -4.94
CA ALA A 14 -14.41 14.85 -4.80
C ALA A 14 -14.46 14.10 -6.15
N THR A 15 -14.64 14.83 -7.26
CA THR A 15 -14.79 14.21 -8.60
C THR A 15 -13.71 14.63 -9.59
N ARG A 16 -13.00 15.74 -9.35
CA ARG A 16 -12.03 16.31 -10.31
C ARG A 16 -10.61 16.47 -9.78
N ALA A 17 -10.37 16.34 -8.47
CA ALA A 17 -9.01 16.47 -7.96
C ALA A 17 -8.25 15.15 -8.07
N LEU A 18 -7.36 15.06 -9.06
CA LEU A 18 -6.39 13.97 -9.13
C LEU A 18 -5.32 14.16 -8.05
N ARG A 19 -5.12 13.13 -7.22
CA ARG A 19 -4.15 13.11 -6.11
C ARG A 19 -3.60 11.71 -5.93
N GLN A 20 -2.40 11.61 -5.37
CA GLN A 20 -1.87 10.35 -4.87
C GLN A 20 -2.69 9.89 -3.68
N THR A 21 -3.12 8.64 -3.69
CA THR A 21 -3.93 7.99 -2.65
C THR A 21 -3.08 7.55 -1.44
N GLY A 22 -1.78 7.33 -1.64
CA GLY A 22 -0.87 6.85 -0.61
C GLY A 22 -1.30 5.50 -0.05
N SER A 23 -1.20 5.31 1.26
CA SER A 23 -1.54 4.04 1.92
C SER A 23 -2.98 3.58 1.72
N SER A 24 -3.90 4.48 1.36
CA SER A 24 -5.29 4.09 1.05
C SER A 24 -5.41 3.19 -0.18
N PHE A 25 -4.36 3.05 -1.00
CA PHE A 25 -4.33 2.11 -2.12
C PHE A 25 -3.96 0.67 -1.71
N LYS A 26 -3.35 0.47 -0.54
CA LYS A 26 -2.87 -0.86 -0.11
C LYS A 26 -3.95 -1.96 -0.17
N PRO A 27 -5.22 -1.73 0.21
CA PRO A 27 -6.26 -2.77 0.11
C PRO A 27 -6.32 -3.46 -1.25
N TYR A 28 -6.11 -2.75 -2.37
CA TYR A 28 -6.12 -3.34 -3.70
C TYR A 28 -4.96 -4.32 -3.92
N VAL A 29 -3.76 -4.01 -3.45
CA VAL A 29 -2.60 -4.91 -3.54
C VAL A 29 -2.83 -6.20 -2.74
N TYR A 30 -3.43 -6.07 -1.56
CA TYR A 30 -3.73 -7.21 -0.71
C TYR A 30 -4.88 -8.05 -1.27
N ALA A 31 -5.90 -7.42 -1.87
CA ALA A 31 -6.97 -8.13 -2.57
C ALA A 31 -6.41 -8.96 -3.71
N THR A 32 -5.55 -8.40 -4.55
CA THR A 32 -4.86 -9.17 -5.61
C THR A 32 -4.01 -10.29 -5.03
N ALA A 33 -3.27 -10.07 -3.93
CA ALA A 33 -2.54 -11.15 -3.28
C ALA A 33 -3.47 -12.29 -2.82
N MET A 34 -4.67 -11.97 -2.31
CA MET A 34 -5.66 -12.97 -1.92
C MET A 34 -6.25 -13.73 -3.10
N GLU A 35 -6.48 -13.07 -4.24
CA GLU A 35 -6.86 -13.73 -5.51
C GLU A 35 -5.78 -14.72 -5.96
N HIS A 36 -4.52 -14.49 -5.59
CA HIS A 36 -3.38 -15.37 -5.83
C HIS A 36 -3.13 -16.39 -4.69
N GLY A 37 -4.12 -16.64 -3.83
CA GLY A 37 -4.08 -17.72 -2.83
C GLY A 37 -3.51 -17.33 -1.47
N PHE A 38 -3.16 -16.06 -1.24
CA PHE A 38 -2.85 -15.58 0.11
C PHE A 38 -4.13 -15.48 0.96
N THR A 39 -3.97 -15.62 2.27
CA THR A 39 -5.05 -15.49 3.26
C THR A 39 -4.69 -14.40 4.27
N PRO A 40 -5.66 -13.87 5.05
CA PRO A 40 -5.38 -12.93 6.13
C PRO A 40 -4.28 -13.40 7.10
N ASP A 41 -4.15 -14.72 7.29
CA ASP A 41 -3.16 -15.36 8.18
C ASP A 41 -1.82 -15.67 7.50
N SER A 42 -1.72 -15.50 6.18
CA SER A 42 -0.45 -15.68 5.46
C SER A 42 0.63 -14.76 6.03
N VAL A 43 1.78 -15.34 6.36
CA VAL A 43 2.91 -14.64 6.97
C VAL A 43 3.85 -14.14 5.89
N VAL A 44 4.21 -12.87 5.97
CA VAL A 44 5.14 -12.19 5.07
C VAL A 44 6.14 -11.34 5.85
N SER A 45 7.34 -11.20 5.30
CA SER A 45 8.37 -10.37 5.93
C SER A 45 8.07 -8.88 5.73
N GLY A 46 7.87 -8.17 6.84
CA GLY A 46 7.81 -6.72 6.91
C GLY A 46 9.18 -6.06 7.16
N GLY A 47 10.28 -6.78 6.92
CA GLY A 47 11.64 -6.25 6.94
C GLY A 47 12.02 -5.46 5.68
N PRO A 48 13.28 -5.00 5.58
CA PRO A 48 13.78 -4.28 4.41
C PRO A 48 13.52 -5.03 3.10
N VAL A 49 13.18 -4.28 2.05
CA VAL A 49 12.96 -4.79 0.70
C VAL A 49 13.58 -3.80 -0.28
N SER A 50 14.25 -4.32 -1.30
CA SER A 50 14.80 -3.55 -2.40
C SER A 50 14.26 -4.09 -3.71
N TRP A 51 13.93 -3.18 -4.62
CA TRP A 51 13.51 -3.49 -5.98
C TRP A 51 14.30 -2.61 -6.93
N GLY A 52 15.28 -3.20 -7.62
CA GLY A 52 16.26 -2.41 -8.35
C GLY A 52 17.05 -1.49 -7.42
N ASN A 53 17.13 -0.20 -7.77
CA ASN A 53 17.78 0.84 -6.96
C ASN A 53 16.84 1.47 -5.91
N TRP A 54 15.58 1.05 -5.84
CA TRP A 54 14.59 1.59 -4.91
C TRP A 54 14.48 0.71 -3.66
N SER A 55 14.68 1.32 -2.48
CA SER A 55 14.60 0.65 -1.17
C SER A 55 13.67 1.42 -0.24
N PRO A 56 12.35 1.12 -0.23
CA PRO A 56 11.39 1.81 0.60
C PRO A 56 11.52 1.42 2.08
N HIS A 57 11.11 2.35 2.95
CA HIS A 57 11.17 2.17 4.40
C HIS A 57 9.76 2.22 5.01
N ASN A 58 9.58 1.51 6.12
CA ASN A 58 8.40 1.67 6.97
C ASN A 58 8.42 3.05 7.62
N TYR A 59 7.24 3.65 7.84
CA TYR A 59 7.13 4.98 8.44
C TYR A 59 7.82 5.07 9.81
N SER A 60 7.76 4.01 10.61
CA SER A 60 8.44 3.92 11.91
C SER A 60 9.96 3.72 11.84
N GLY A 61 10.55 3.66 10.63
CA GLY A 61 11.99 3.47 10.42
C GLY A 61 12.53 2.05 10.69
N GLY A 62 11.75 1.18 11.34
CA GLY A 62 12.15 -0.19 11.71
C GLY A 62 11.61 -1.30 10.81
N SER A 63 12.14 -2.50 11.00
CA SER A 63 11.55 -3.75 10.49
C SER A 63 10.29 -4.08 11.29
N ALA A 64 9.22 -4.51 10.61
CA ALA A 64 8.03 -5.02 11.29
C ALA A 64 8.16 -6.51 11.67
N GLY A 65 9.30 -7.16 11.35
CA GLY A 65 9.46 -8.60 11.49
C GLY A 65 8.57 -9.38 10.52
N ASN A 66 8.36 -10.66 10.81
CA ASN A 66 7.37 -11.47 10.09
C ASN A 66 5.98 -11.17 10.66
N VAL A 67 5.04 -10.83 9.77
CA VAL A 67 3.68 -10.41 10.15
C VAL A 67 2.66 -11.12 9.27
N THR A 68 1.45 -11.32 9.80
CA THR A 68 0.30 -11.76 9.00
C THR A 68 -0.17 -10.64 8.07
N LEU A 69 -0.81 -10.97 6.95
CA LEU A 69 -1.37 -9.98 6.04
C LEU A 69 -2.39 -9.06 6.72
N ILE A 70 -3.23 -9.60 7.61
CA ILE A 70 -4.19 -8.78 8.38
C ILE A 70 -3.48 -7.76 9.28
N THR A 71 -2.38 -8.15 9.91
CA THR A 71 -1.56 -7.23 10.72
C THR A 71 -0.89 -6.18 9.84
N ALA A 72 -0.38 -6.59 8.68
CA ALA A 72 0.37 -5.73 7.78
C ALA A 72 -0.50 -4.62 7.18
N ILE A 73 -1.75 -4.93 6.77
CA ILE A 73 -2.69 -3.92 6.28
C ILE A 73 -3.19 -3.02 7.41
N ALA A 74 -3.50 -3.58 8.58
CA ALA A 74 -3.98 -2.81 9.73
C ALA A 74 -2.95 -1.81 10.25
N LYS A 75 -1.67 -2.20 10.30
CA LYS A 75 -0.56 -1.32 10.70
C LYS A 75 0.02 -0.52 9.54
N SER A 76 -0.52 -0.68 8.34
CA SER A 76 -0.05 -0.01 7.13
C SER A 76 1.48 -0.16 6.93
N ILE A 77 2.01 -1.38 7.05
CA ILE A 77 3.43 -1.66 6.83
C ILE A 77 3.77 -1.41 5.35
N ASN A 78 4.81 -0.64 5.06
CA ASN A 78 5.10 -0.17 3.70
C ASN A 78 5.84 -1.22 2.87
N THR A 79 6.72 -2.00 3.50
CA THR A 79 7.55 -2.99 2.80
C THR A 79 6.75 -4.21 2.33
N VAL A 80 5.66 -4.55 3.01
CA VAL A 80 4.82 -5.72 2.67
C VAL A 80 4.17 -5.63 1.29
N PRO A 81 3.40 -4.57 0.92
CA PRO A 81 2.80 -4.49 -0.41
C PRO A 81 3.84 -4.47 -1.54
N VAL A 82 5.03 -3.91 -1.28
CA VAL A 82 6.16 -3.93 -2.23
C VAL A 82 6.66 -5.35 -2.42
N ARG A 83 6.84 -6.10 -1.33
CA ARG A 83 7.23 -7.51 -1.37
C ARG A 83 6.22 -8.38 -2.11
N LEU A 84 4.93 -8.18 -1.84
CA LEU A 84 3.86 -8.88 -2.55
C LEU A 84 3.93 -8.63 -4.06
N ALA A 85 3.99 -7.37 -4.46
CA ALA A 85 4.08 -6.99 -5.87
C ALA A 85 5.31 -7.61 -6.57
N LYS A 86 6.49 -7.50 -5.93
CA LYS A 86 7.77 -7.96 -6.46
C LYS A 86 7.88 -9.48 -6.54
N ASP A 87 7.52 -10.18 -5.47
CA ASP A 87 7.85 -11.59 -5.30
C ASP A 87 6.69 -12.52 -5.70
N HIS A 88 5.46 -12.01 -5.78
CA HIS A 88 4.26 -12.86 -5.90
C HIS A 88 3.26 -12.44 -6.99
N LEU A 89 3.25 -11.18 -7.43
CA LEU A 89 2.23 -10.68 -8.38
C LEU A 89 2.73 -10.53 -9.82
N GLY A 90 3.92 -11.03 -10.14
CA GLY A 90 4.43 -11.08 -11.51
C GLY A 90 4.66 -9.70 -12.16
N ILE A 91 4.78 -8.64 -11.35
CA ILE A 91 5.04 -7.29 -11.83
C ILE A 91 6.55 -7.15 -12.12
N GLY A 92 6.90 -6.54 -13.25
CA GLY A 92 8.30 -6.27 -13.61
C GLY A 92 8.94 -5.19 -12.70
N PRO A 93 10.29 -5.10 -12.67
CA PRO A 93 10.97 -4.11 -11.84
C PRO A 93 10.61 -2.66 -12.14
N ILE A 94 10.58 -1.87 -11.07
CA ILE A 94 10.34 -0.42 -11.05
C ILE A 94 11.67 0.33 -11.16
#